data_AF-A3KMG4-F1
#
_entry.id   AF-A3KMG4-F1
#
_cell.length_a   1.000
_cell.length_b   1.000
_cell.length_c   1.000
_cell.angle_alpha   90.00
_cell.angle_beta   90.00
_cell.angle_gamma   90.00
#
_symmetry.space_group_name_H-M   'P 1'
#
loop_
_entity.id
_entity.type
_entity.pdbx_description
1 polymer ?
#
loop_
_entity_poly.entity_id
_entity_poly.type
_entity_poly.pdbx_seq_one_letter_code
_entity_poly.pdbx_strand_id
1 'polypeptide(L)'
;LSPGWLLETENKKIGCTVNLMNFYKSEINKEEMYIRYIHKLCDMHLQAENYTEAAFTLLLYCELLQWEDRPLREFLHYPSQTEWQRKEGLCRKIIHYFNKGKSWEFGIPLCRELACQYESLYDYQSLSWIRKMEASYYDNIMEQQRLEPEFFRVGFYGRKFPFFLRNKEYVCRGHDYERLEAFQQRMLSEFPQAVAMQHPNHPDDAILQCDAQYLQIYAVTPIPDYVDVLQMDRVPDRVKSFYRVNNVRKFRYDRPFHKGPKDKENEFKSLWIERTTLTLTHSLPGISRWFEVERRELVEVSPLENAIQVVENKNQELRSLISQYQHKQVHGNINLLSMCLNGVIDAAVNGGIARYQEAFFDKDYINKHPGDAEKITQLKELMQEQVHVLGVGLAVHEKFVHPEMRPLHKKLIDQFQMMRASLYHEFPGLDKLSPACSGTSTPRGNVLASHSPMSPESIKMTHRHSPMNLMGTGRHSSSSLSSHASSEAGNMVMLGDGSMGDAPEDLYHHMQLAYPNPRYQGSVTNVSVLSSSQASPSSSSLSSTHSAPSQMITSAPSSARGSPSLPDKYRHAREMMLLLPTYRDRPSSAMFPAANPGY
;
A
#
# COMPACT_ATOMS: atom_id res chain seq x y z
N LEU A 1 3.62 10.45 47.81
CA LEU A 1 4.92 10.69 47.13
C LEU A 1 4.67 10.75 45.63
N SER A 2 4.47 11.95 45.09
CA SER A 2 4.70 12.27 43.68
C SER A 2 5.86 13.26 43.69
N PRO A 3 6.87 13.12 42.82
CA PRO A 3 6.73 13.57 41.42
C PRO A 3 7.49 12.70 40.39
N GLY A 4 7.17 12.79 39.09
CA GLY A 4 8.19 12.55 38.06
C GLY A 4 7.93 11.65 36.84
N TRP A 5 6.71 11.40 36.36
CA TRP A 5 6.49 10.71 35.06
C TRP A 5 5.44 11.39 34.17
N LEU A 6 5.55 12.71 34.01
CA LEU A 6 4.62 13.55 33.24
C LEU A 6 4.83 13.50 31.71
N LEU A 7 5.22 12.35 31.17
CA LEU A 7 5.23 12.04 29.73
C LEU A 7 5.18 10.53 29.50
N GLU A 8 4.14 9.87 30.03
CA GLU A 8 3.70 8.59 29.47
C GLU A 8 3.29 8.83 28.02
N THR A 9 4.11 8.34 27.09
CA THR A 9 4.02 8.54 25.64
C THR A 9 2.60 8.29 25.13
N GLU A 10 2.10 9.17 24.26
CA GLU A 10 0.73 9.15 23.74
C GLU A 10 0.31 7.78 23.19
N ASN A 11 1.24 7.05 22.56
CA ASN A 11 1.03 5.69 22.06
C ASN A 11 0.67 4.67 23.15
N LYS A 12 1.28 4.76 24.35
CA LYS A 12 0.93 3.90 25.50
C LYS A 12 -0.49 4.20 25.99
N LYS A 13 -0.89 5.48 26.00
CA LYS A 13 -2.24 5.89 26.39
C LYS A 13 -3.29 5.42 25.36
N ILE A 14 -2.98 5.49 24.07
CA ILE A 14 -3.86 5.02 22.99
C ILE A 14 -4.06 3.50 23.11
N GLY A 15 -2.98 2.72 23.23
CA GLY A 15 -3.06 1.27 23.39
C GLY A 15 -3.83 0.83 24.65
N CYS A 16 -3.57 1.47 25.80
CA CYS A 16 -4.32 1.21 27.03
C CYS A 16 -5.83 1.57 26.89
N THR A 17 -6.15 2.64 26.16
CA THR A 17 -7.54 3.05 25.95
C THR A 17 -8.29 2.06 25.07
N VAL A 18 -7.67 1.55 24.00
CA VAL A 18 -8.26 0.51 23.14
C VAL A 18 -8.53 -0.78 23.93
N ASN A 19 -7.58 -1.23 24.75
CA ASN A 19 -7.76 -2.42 25.59
C ASN A 19 -8.94 -2.24 26.57
N LEU A 20 -9.05 -1.06 27.16
CA LEU A 20 -10.11 -0.74 28.10
C LEU A 20 -11.48 -0.61 27.40
N MET A 21 -11.52 -0.10 26.17
CA MET A 21 -12.72 -0.11 25.34
C MET A 21 -13.20 -1.53 25.05
N ASN A 22 -12.29 -2.42 24.66
CA ASN A 22 -12.62 -3.82 24.41
C ASN A 22 -13.20 -4.48 25.66
N PHE A 23 -12.56 -4.29 26.82
CA PHE A 23 -13.06 -4.79 28.12
C PHE A 23 -14.49 -4.33 28.44
N TYR A 24 -14.82 -3.03 28.27
CA TYR A 24 -16.17 -2.53 28.55
C TYR A 24 -17.23 -3.04 27.58
N LYS A 25 -16.84 -3.38 26.35
CA LYS A 25 -17.71 -3.94 25.33
C LYS A 25 -17.95 -5.43 25.50
N SER A 26 -16.89 -6.23 25.68
CA SER A 26 -16.97 -7.70 25.69
C SER A 26 -17.22 -8.31 27.06
N GLU A 27 -16.66 -7.73 28.13
CA GLU A 27 -16.67 -8.38 29.46
C GLU A 27 -17.72 -7.80 30.40
N ILE A 28 -18.01 -6.50 30.29
CA ILE A 28 -18.89 -5.80 31.24
C ILE A 28 -20.22 -5.35 30.61
N ASN A 29 -20.31 -5.32 29.27
CA ASN A 29 -21.47 -4.82 28.51
C ASN A 29 -21.99 -3.46 29.03
N LYS A 30 -21.07 -2.53 29.34
CA LYS A 30 -21.40 -1.16 29.80
C LYS A 30 -21.25 -0.18 28.65
N GLU A 31 -22.30 -0.09 27.85
CA GLU A 31 -22.36 0.73 26.64
C GLU A 31 -22.00 2.21 26.90
N GLU A 32 -22.52 2.83 27.96
CA GLU A 32 -22.20 4.23 28.27
C GLU A 32 -20.70 4.45 28.52
N MET A 33 -20.04 3.55 29.25
CA MET A 33 -18.61 3.65 29.48
C MET A 33 -17.83 3.44 28.19
N TYR A 34 -18.23 2.46 27.38
CA TYR A 34 -17.66 2.23 26.06
C TYR A 34 -17.74 3.49 25.19
N ILE A 35 -18.90 4.15 25.10
CA ILE A 35 -19.06 5.40 24.33
C ILE A 35 -18.18 6.53 24.90
N ARG A 36 -18.06 6.66 26.24
CA ARG A 36 -17.14 7.64 26.85
C ARG A 36 -15.68 7.42 26.41
N TYR A 37 -15.24 6.16 26.33
CA TYR A 37 -13.89 5.84 25.87
C TYR A 37 -13.71 5.99 24.36
N ILE A 38 -14.74 5.74 23.54
CA ILE A 38 -14.73 6.09 22.11
C ILE A 38 -14.41 7.58 21.94
N HIS A 39 -15.12 8.46 22.65
CA HIS A 39 -14.87 9.90 22.56
C HIS A 39 -13.49 10.29 23.07
N LYS A 40 -13.06 9.72 24.20
CA LYS A 40 -11.71 9.96 24.74
C LYS A 40 -10.62 9.55 23.73
N LEU A 41 -10.77 8.39 23.09
CA LEU A 41 -9.83 7.92 22.08
C LEU A 41 -9.85 8.81 20.82
N CYS A 42 -11.04 9.23 20.38
CA CYS A 42 -11.18 10.18 19.28
C CYS A 42 -10.44 11.50 19.59
N ASP A 43 -10.63 12.06 20.78
CA ASP A 43 -9.96 13.31 21.18
C ASP A 43 -8.43 13.17 21.19
N MET A 44 -7.92 12.02 21.62
CA MET A 44 -6.49 11.72 21.57
C MET A 44 -5.96 11.63 20.13
N HIS A 45 -6.72 10.99 19.23
CA HIS A 45 -6.35 10.94 17.81
C HIS A 45 -6.38 12.32 17.17
N LEU A 46 -7.34 13.16 17.51
CA LEU A 46 -7.41 14.55 17.02
C LEU A 46 -6.24 15.40 17.51
N GLN A 47 -5.81 15.23 18.76
CA GLN A 47 -4.62 15.90 19.32
C GLN A 47 -3.34 15.47 18.59
N ALA A 48 -3.25 14.21 18.19
CA ALA A 48 -2.13 13.66 17.42
C ALA A 48 -2.27 13.84 15.89
N GLU A 49 -3.29 14.57 15.43
CA GLU A 49 -3.61 14.79 14.00
C GLU A 49 -3.88 13.49 13.20
N ASN A 50 -4.22 12.40 13.89
CA ASN A 50 -4.60 11.10 13.33
C ASN A 50 -6.09 11.11 12.92
N TYR A 51 -6.44 11.91 11.92
CA TYR A 51 -7.85 12.12 11.53
C TYR A 51 -8.54 10.83 11.03
N THR A 52 -7.81 9.95 10.36
CA THR A 52 -8.35 8.68 9.85
C THR A 52 -8.72 7.75 11.00
N GLU A 53 -7.84 7.61 11.99
CA GLU A 53 -8.09 6.80 13.18
C GLU A 53 -9.20 7.41 14.05
N ALA A 54 -9.28 8.75 14.14
CA ALA A 54 -10.40 9.45 14.80
C ALA A 54 -11.74 9.14 14.12
N ALA A 55 -11.78 9.12 12.78
CA ALA A 55 -12.96 8.77 12.01
C ALA A 55 -13.40 7.32 12.28
N PHE A 56 -12.48 6.35 12.20
CA PHE A 56 -12.77 4.95 12.54
C PHE A 56 -13.22 4.77 13.99
N THR A 57 -12.64 5.54 14.91
CA THR A 57 -13.02 5.49 16.32
C THR A 57 -14.46 5.96 16.52
N LEU A 58 -14.86 7.10 15.95
CA LEU A 58 -16.26 7.56 16.04
C LEU A 58 -17.24 6.67 15.29
N LEU A 59 -16.79 5.96 14.25
CA LEU A 59 -17.61 5.00 13.53
C LEU A 59 -18.15 3.92 14.47
N LEU A 60 -17.35 3.49 15.46
CA LEU A 60 -17.79 2.55 16.50
C LEU A 60 -19.03 3.02 17.25
N TYR A 61 -19.20 4.34 17.47
CA TYR A 61 -20.42 4.86 18.10
C TYR A 61 -21.56 4.99 17.08
N CYS A 62 -21.24 5.42 15.85
CA CYS A 62 -22.22 5.48 14.77
C CYS A 62 -22.92 4.14 14.53
N GLU A 63 -22.18 3.03 14.60
CA GLU A 63 -22.67 1.66 14.43
C GLU A 63 -23.60 1.18 15.56
N LEU A 64 -23.51 1.77 16.76
CA LEU A 64 -24.45 1.47 17.86
C LEU A 64 -25.83 2.11 17.65
N LEU A 65 -25.92 3.10 16.77
CA LEU A 65 -27.14 3.88 16.57
C LEU A 65 -27.94 3.38 15.37
N GLN A 66 -29.26 3.52 15.45
CA GLN A 66 -30.20 3.23 14.37
C GLN A 66 -30.77 4.51 13.74
N TRP A 67 -31.25 4.41 12.50
CA TRP A 67 -31.96 5.51 11.82
C TRP A 67 -33.42 5.59 12.28
N GLU A 68 -33.63 5.78 13.58
CA GLU A 68 -34.94 5.81 14.23
C GLU A 68 -35.17 7.10 15.02
N ASP A 69 -36.43 7.51 15.17
CA ASP A 69 -36.82 8.68 15.96
C ASP A 69 -36.85 8.41 17.48
N ARG A 70 -36.19 7.34 17.93
CA ARG A 70 -36.10 6.98 19.35
C ARG A 70 -35.44 8.13 20.15
N PRO A 71 -36.05 8.61 21.23
CA PRO A 71 -35.49 9.71 22.00
C PRO A 71 -34.27 9.24 22.81
N LEU A 72 -33.15 9.94 22.65
CA LEU A 72 -31.96 9.76 23.46
C LEU A 72 -31.84 10.88 24.49
N ARG A 73 -31.48 10.50 25.71
CA ARG A 73 -31.20 11.46 26.79
C ARG A 73 -29.93 12.25 26.48
N GLU A 74 -29.78 13.37 27.20
CA GLU A 74 -28.52 14.11 27.23
C GLU A 74 -27.38 13.18 27.70
N PHE A 75 -26.29 13.19 26.95
CA PHE A 75 -25.15 12.33 27.23
C PHE A 75 -23.86 12.95 26.68
N LEU A 76 -22.81 13.02 27.50
CA LEU A 76 -21.57 13.74 27.17
C LEU A 76 -21.86 15.20 26.78
N HIS A 77 -21.54 15.59 25.55
CA HIS A 77 -21.81 16.91 24.99
C HIS A 77 -23.03 16.90 24.04
N TYR A 78 -23.73 15.77 23.93
CA TYR A 78 -24.91 15.64 23.09
C TYR A 78 -26.16 16.04 23.86
N PRO A 79 -26.99 16.95 23.32
CA PRO A 79 -28.27 17.28 23.93
C PRO A 79 -29.25 16.10 23.84
N SER A 80 -30.39 16.24 24.51
CA SER A 80 -31.54 15.37 24.29
C SER A 80 -32.03 15.53 22.85
N GLN A 81 -32.01 14.45 22.07
CA GLN A 81 -32.32 14.47 20.64
C GLN A 81 -32.71 13.06 20.17
N THR A 82 -33.19 12.90 18.94
CA THR A 82 -33.47 11.55 18.41
C THR A 82 -32.18 10.82 18.08
N GLU A 83 -32.26 9.49 18.07
CA GLU A 83 -31.16 8.64 17.63
C GLU A 83 -30.75 8.93 16.18
N TRP A 84 -31.74 9.13 15.30
CA TRP A 84 -31.54 9.59 13.93
C TRP A 84 -30.69 10.87 13.87
N GLN A 85 -31.05 11.91 14.64
CA GLN A 85 -30.31 13.18 14.68
C GLN A 85 -28.88 12.99 15.22
N ARG A 86 -28.70 12.11 16.20
CA ARG A 86 -27.36 11.79 16.72
C ARG A 86 -26.50 11.08 15.69
N LYS A 87 -27.06 10.09 15.00
CA LYS A 87 -26.37 9.32 13.96
C LYS A 87 -26.01 10.21 12.77
N GLU A 88 -26.93 11.06 12.32
CA GLU A 88 -26.68 12.06 11.28
C GLU A 88 -25.49 12.97 11.64
N GLY A 89 -25.51 13.56 12.83
CA GLY A 89 -24.44 14.43 13.32
C GLY A 89 -23.08 13.72 13.41
N LEU A 90 -23.07 12.45 13.81
CA LEU A 90 -21.87 11.61 13.83
C LEU A 90 -21.36 11.33 12.41
N CYS A 91 -22.21 10.88 11.50
CA CYS A 91 -21.85 10.62 10.10
C CYS A 91 -21.20 11.87 9.47
N ARG A 92 -21.81 13.05 9.65
CA ARG A 92 -21.25 14.32 9.14
C ARG A 92 -19.86 14.62 9.72
N LYS A 93 -19.64 14.40 11.02
CA LYS A 93 -18.31 14.54 11.66
C LYS A 93 -17.29 13.52 11.14
N ILE A 94 -17.69 12.26 10.99
CA ILE A 94 -16.83 11.18 10.49
C ILE A 94 -16.39 11.46 9.05
N ILE A 95 -17.31 11.86 8.18
CA ILE A 95 -17.03 12.29 6.80
C ILE A 95 -16.01 13.44 6.82
N HIS A 96 -16.21 14.45 7.67
CA HIS A 96 -15.24 15.54 7.81
C HIS A 96 -13.82 15.05 8.18
N TYR A 97 -13.71 14.09 9.11
CA TYR A 97 -12.43 13.51 9.50
C TYR A 97 -11.80 12.65 8.41
N PHE A 98 -12.57 11.83 7.68
CA PHE A 98 -12.04 11.11 6.52
C PHE A 98 -11.54 12.06 5.42
N ASN A 99 -12.20 13.20 5.22
CA ASN A 99 -11.70 14.22 4.30
C ASN A 99 -10.34 14.77 4.74
N LYS A 100 -10.22 15.16 6.01
CA LYS A 100 -8.97 15.68 6.58
C LYS A 100 -7.84 14.65 6.54
N GLY A 101 -8.16 13.38 6.80
CA GLY A 101 -7.23 12.25 6.71
C GLY A 101 -6.98 11.74 5.29
N LYS A 102 -7.48 12.42 4.25
CA LYS A 102 -7.34 12.04 2.82
C LYS A 102 -7.75 10.59 2.52
N SER A 103 -8.72 10.10 3.27
CA SER A 103 -9.19 8.72 3.31
C SER A 103 -10.60 8.66 2.71
N TRP A 104 -10.76 9.27 1.53
CA TRP A 104 -12.04 9.55 0.89
C TRP A 104 -12.86 8.30 0.58
N GLU A 105 -12.19 7.21 0.20
CA GLU A 105 -12.81 5.93 -0.12
C GLU A 105 -13.66 5.39 1.03
N PHE A 106 -13.24 5.61 2.28
CA PHE A 106 -13.98 5.20 3.48
C PHE A 106 -15.16 6.14 3.80
N GLY A 107 -15.11 7.39 3.36
CA GLY A 107 -16.21 8.35 3.58
C GLY A 107 -17.32 8.28 2.53
N ILE A 108 -17.04 7.80 1.30
CA ILE A 108 -18.04 7.67 0.22
C ILE A 108 -19.26 6.83 0.64
N PRO A 109 -19.12 5.65 1.28
CA PRO A 109 -20.26 4.88 1.76
C PRO A 109 -21.18 5.67 2.71
N LEU A 110 -20.60 6.44 3.64
CA LEU A 110 -21.37 7.28 4.56
C LEU A 110 -22.10 8.42 3.83
N CYS A 111 -21.48 9.02 2.80
CA CYS A 111 -22.16 10.00 1.96
C CYS A 111 -23.40 9.41 1.29
N ARG A 112 -23.31 8.16 0.80
CA ARG A 112 -24.43 7.47 0.15
C ARG A 112 -25.53 7.09 1.14
N GLU A 113 -25.15 6.61 2.32
CA GLU A 113 -26.09 6.28 3.39
C GLU A 113 -26.90 7.52 3.81
N LEU A 114 -26.22 8.65 4.07
CA LEU A 114 -26.87 9.92 4.38
C LEU A 114 -27.76 10.42 3.23
N ALA A 115 -27.31 10.26 1.98
CA ALA A 115 -28.11 10.64 0.81
C ALA A 115 -29.44 9.86 0.76
N CYS A 116 -29.41 8.55 1.03
CA CYS A 116 -30.63 7.74 1.10
C CYS A 116 -31.58 8.23 2.21
N GLN A 117 -31.05 8.60 3.38
CA GLN A 117 -31.85 9.16 4.48
C GLN A 117 -32.50 10.49 4.08
N TYR A 118 -31.74 11.44 3.55
CA TYR A 118 -32.29 12.75 3.15
C TYR A 118 -33.31 12.65 2.01
N GLU A 119 -33.12 11.73 1.06
CA GLU A 119 -34.08 11.47 0.01
C GLU A 119 -35.40 10.93 0.57
N SER A 120 -35.34 9.99 1.52
CA SER A 120 -36.55 9.44 2.17
C SER A 120 -37.33 10.48 2.99
N LEU A 121 -36.62 11.46 3.55
CA LEU A 121 -37.21 12.58 4.32
C LEU A 121 -37.55 13.80 3.45
N TYR A 122 -37.27 13.74 2.15
CA TYR A 122 -37.42 14.85 1.21
C TYR A 122 -36.63 16.11 1.56
N ASP A 123 -35.53 15.99 2.33
CA ASP A 123 -34.58 17.09 2.61
C ASP A 123 -33.60 17.25 1.44
N TYR A 124 -34.09 17.89 0.37
CA TYR A 124 -33.29 18.10 -0.82
C TYR A 124 -32.12 19.07 -0.65
N GLN A 125 -32.14 19.90 0.39
CA GLN A 125 -31.03 20.80 0.69
C GLN A 125 -29.84 20.01 1.24
N SER A 126 -30.06 19.16 2.26
CA SER A 126 -29.01 18.28 2.79
C SER A 126 -28.60 17.22 1.77
N LEU A 127 -29.54 16.70 0.96
CA LEU A 127 -29.23 15.78 -0.14
C LEU A 127 -28.28 16.41 -1.18
N SER A 128 -28.55 17.65 -1.60
CA SER A 128 -27.68 18.37 -2.53
C SER A 128 -26.28 18.57 -1.94
N TRP A 129 -26.20 18.94 -0.66
CA TRP A 129 -24.92 19.12 0.03
C TRP A 129 -24.10 17.82 0.08
N ILE A 130 -24.72 16.70 0.48
CA ILE A 130 -23.98 15.44 0.62
C ILE A 130 -23.56 14.86 -0.73
N ARG A 131 -24.36 15.03 -1.79
CA ARG A 131 -23.98 14.61 -3.16
C ARG A 131 -22.83 15.43 -3.72
N LYS A 132 -22.76 16.74 -3.42
CA LYS A 132 -21.59 17.56 -3.74
C LYS A 132 -20.35 17.12 -2.97
N MET A 133 -20.51 16.73 -1.71
CA MET A 133 -19.42 16.15 -0.92
C MET A 133 -18.92 14.84 -1.55
N GLU A 134 -19.81 13.92 -1.90
CA GLU A 134 -19.48 12.66 -2.60
C GLU A 134 -18.73 12.92 -3.91
N ALA A 135 -19.21 13.86 -4.74
CA ALA A 135 -18.54 14.26 -5.98
C ALA A 135 -17.11 14.75 -5.73
N SER A 136 -16.93 15.66 -4.76
CA SER A 136 -15.60 16.19 -4.43
C SER A 136 -14.62 15.12 -3.94
N TYR A 137 -15.10 14.01 -3.37
CA TYR A 137 -14.24 12.90 -2.96
C TYR A 137 -13.70 12.14 -4.17
N TYR A 138 -14.52 11.92 -5.20
CA TYR A 138 -14.04 11.32 -6.44
C TYR A 138 -13.00 12.22 -7.12
N ASP A 139 -13.26 13.53 -7.16
CA ASP A 139 -12.31 14.51 -7.72
C ASP A 139 -10.99 14.48 -6.94
N ASN A 140 -11.05 14.50 -5.61
CA ASN A 140 -9.87 14.43 -4.76
C ASN A 140 -9.08 13.12 -4.96
N ILE A 141 -9.75 11.97 -5.08
CA ILE A 141 -9.09 10.69 -5.37
C ILE A 141 -8.31 10.77 -6.70
N MET A 142 -8.84 11.49 -7.69
CA MET A 142 -8.25 11.60 -9.02
C MET A 142 -7.18 12.70 -9.15
N GLU A 143 -7.24 13.74 -8.32
CA GLU A 143 -6.42 14.94 -8.51
C GLU A 143 -5.38 15.13 -7.40
N GLN A 144 -5.70 14.81 -6.16
CA GLN A 144 -4.80 15.02 -5.02
C GLN A 144 -3.76 13.91 -4.91
N GLN A 145 -2.51 14.29 -4.66
CA GLN A 145 -1.43 13.34 -4.40
C GLN A 145 -1.46 12.89 -2.94
N ARG A 146 -1.40 11.56 -2.73
CA ARG A 146 -1.27 10.93 -1.42
C ARG A 146 0.13 10.38 -1.25
N LEU A 147 0.62 10.43 -0.02
CA LEU A 147 1.85 9.75 0.36
C LEU A 147 1.50 8.30 0.65
N GLU A 148 2.31 7.39 0.12
CA GLU A 148 2.21 5.98 0.47
C GLU A 148 2.87 5.79 1.85
N PRO A 149 2.14 5.25 2.85
CA PRO A 149 2.71 5.00 4.16
C PRO A 149 3.67 3.82 4.12
N GLU A 150 4.71 3.87 4.95
CA GLU A 150 5.51 2.69 5.27
C GLU A 150 4.89 1.92 6.45
N PHE A 151 5.15 0.62 6.51
CA PHE A 151 4.70 -0.25 7.59
C PHE A 151 5.88 -0.86 8.29
N PHE A 152 5.86 -0.84 9.62
CA PHE A 152 6.94 -1.29 10.47
C PHE A 152 6.45 -2.38 11.40
N ARG A 153 7.10 -3.53 11.37
CA ARG A 153 6.90 -4.57 12.37
C ARG A 153 7.78 -4.22 13.57
N VAL A 154 7.21 -4.22 14.76
CA VAL A 154 7.93 -4.14 16.05
C VAL A 154 7.65 -5.36 16.91
N GLY A 155 8.72 -6.05 17.33
CA GLY A 155 8.68 -7.13 18.32
C GLY A 155 9.22 -6.63 19.66
N PHE A 156 8.48 -6.92 20.73
CA PHE A 156 8.83 -6.55 22.10
C PHE A 156 9.20 -7.80 22.89
N TYR A 157 10.50 -8.03 23.13
CA TYR A 157 10.96 -9.27 23.76
C TYR A 157 11.65 -9.05 25.10
N GLY A 158 11.50 -10.04 25.99
CA GLY A 158 12.09 -10.04 27.33
C GLY A 158 11.09 -9.63 28.42
N ARG A 159 11.37 -10.07 29.64
CA ARG A 159 10.41 -10.03 30.76
C ARG A 159 10.16 -8.63 31.32
N LYS A 160 11.04 -7.66 31.04
CA LYS A 160 10.87 -6.28 31.52
C LYS A 160 9.83 -5.47 30.74
N PHE A 161 9.27 -5.98 29.66
CA PHE A 161 8.09 -5.36 29.04
C PHE A 161 6.82 -5.64 29.85
N PRO A 162 5.85 -4.69 29.88
CA PRO A 162 4.51 -4.94 30.40
C PRO A 162 3.87 -6.16 29.73
N PHE A 163 2.98 -6.86 30.45
CA PHE A 163 2.38 -8.12 29.98
C PHE A 163 1.74 -8.02 28.57
N PHE A 164 1.08 -6.90 28.27
CA PHE A 164 0.43 -6.68 26.97
C PHE A 164 1.41 -6.43 25.81
N LEU A 165 2.70 -6.16 26.08
CA LEU A 165 3.75 -6.06 25.05
C LEU A 165 4.71 -7.25 25.10
N ARG A 166 4.89 -7.88 26.26
CA ARG A 166 5.90 -8.91 26.48
C ARG A 166 5.75 -10.06 25.49
N ASN A 167 6.81 -10.30 24.73
CA ASN A 167 6.94 -11.35 23.73
C ASN A 167 5.84 -11.31 22.67
N LYS A 168 5.36 -10.11 22.33
CA LYS A 168 4.35 -9.87 21.31
C LYS A 168 4.92 -9.05 20.16
N GLU A 169 4.28 -9.20 19.01
CA GLU A 169 4.65 -8.53 17.77
C GLU A 169 3.49 -7.67 17.27
N TYR A 170 3.81 -6.51 16.72
CA TYR A 170 2.82 -5.57 16.18
C TYR A 170 3.30 -5.09 14.82
N VAL A 171 2.36 -4.75 13.94
CA VAL A 171 2.66 -3.96 12.74
C VAL A 171 2.03 -2.59 12.89
N CYS A 172 2.83 -1.56 12.63
CA CYS A 172 2.49 -0.16 12.76
C CYS A 172 2.50 0.51 11.38
N ARG A 173 1.46 1.29 11.10
CA ARG A 173 1.38 2.22 9.97
C ARG A 173 2.15 3.50 10.32
N GLY A 174 3.26 3.72 9.63
CA GLY A 174 4.13 4.89 9.80
C GLY A 174 3.41 6.22 9.55
N HIS A 175 3.93 7.28 10.15
CA HIS A 175 3.49 8.65 9.90
C HIS A 175 3.90 9.12 8.49
N ASP A 176 3.33 10.24 8.04
CA ASP A 176 3.70 10.84 6.77
C ASP A 176 5.22 11.10 6.73
N TYR A 177 5.87 10.63 5.67
CA TYR A 177 7.33 10.69 5.47
C TYR A 177 8.19 9.93 6.50
N GLU A 178 7.58 9.15 7.38
CA GLU A 178 8.34 8.37 8.37
C GLU A 178 9.04 7.19 7.69
N ARG A 179 10.36 7.12 7.85
CA ARG A 179 11.21 6.01 7.41
C ARG A 179 11.58 5.12 8.59
N LEU A 180 12.13 3.94 8.29
CA LEU A 180 12.53 2.94 9.28
C LEU A 180 13.43 3.52 10.38
N GLU A 181 14.44 4.32 10.04
CA GLU A 181 15.37 4.88 11.03
C GLU A 181 14.67 5.84 11.98
N ALA A 182 13.81 6.72 11.44
CA ALA A 182 13.03 7.66 12.24
C ALA A 182 12.06 6.92 13.18
N PHE A 183 11.39 5.88 12.68
CA PHE A 183 10.52 5.03 13.48
C PHE A 183 11.30 4.31 14.60
N GLN A 184 12.46 3.74 14.29
CA GLN A 184 13.34 3.10 15.28
C GLN A 184 13.77 4.07 16.38
N GLN A 185 14.22 5.28 16.02
CA GLN A 185 14.61 6.31 16.99
C GLN A 185 13.45 6.74 17.87
N ARG A 186 12.25 6.90 17.29
CA ARG A 186 11.05 7.21 18.06
C ARG A 186 10.74 6.10 19.06
N MET A 187 10.71 4.84 18.62
CA MET A 187 10.46 3.69 19.51
C MET A 187 11.50 3.56 20.63
N LEU A 188 12.79 3.76 20.33
CA LEU A 188 13.85 3.74 21.34
C LEU A 188 13.74 4.92 22.33
N SER A 189 13.24 6.07 21.88
CA SER A 189 12.92 7.19 22.77
C SER A 189 11.76 6.87 23.72
N GLU A 190 10.77 6.09 23.28
CA GLU A 190 9.65 5.64 24.15
C GLU A 190 10.04 4.54 25.13
N PHE A 191 11.08 3.76 24.80
CA PHE A 191 11.61 2.64 25.58
C PHE A 191 13.14 2.77 25.72
N PRO A 192 13.64 3.74 26.51
CA PRO A 192 15.07 4.07 26.58
C PRO A 192 15.93 2.94 27.18
N GLN A 193 15.32 1.97 27.86
CA GLN A 193 15.99 0.80 28.43
C GLN A 193 16.03 -0.40 27.46
N ALA A 194 15.45 -0.25 26.27
CA ALA A 194 15.40 -1.32 25.29
C ALA A 194 16.66 -1.37 24.42
N VAL A 195 17.15 -2.59 24.19
CA VAL A 195 18.27 -2.87 23.29
C VAL A 195 17.71 -3.15 21.89
N ALA A 196 18.17 -2.39 20.90
CA ALA A 196 17.80 -2.62 19.50
C ALA A 196 18.47 -3.89 18.96
N MET A 197 17.66 -4.87 18.55
CA MET A 197 18.12 -6.08 17.87
C MET A 197 18.48 -5.75 16.42
N GLN A 198 19.64 -6.24 15.99
CA GLN A 198 20.20 -5.94 14.66
C GLN A 198 19.73 -6.90 13.56
N HIS A 199 19.21 -8.07 13.94
CA HIS A 199 18.84 -9.12 12.99
C HIS A 199 17.35 -9.41 13.07
N PRO A 200 16.69 -9.72 11.94
CA PRO A 200 15.27 -10.07 11.87
C PRO A 200 14.97 -11.52 12.30
N ASN A 201 15.99 -12.25 12.77
CA ASN A 201 15.85 -13.64 13.22
C ASN A 201 14.84 -13.73 14.36
N HIS A 202 14.07 -14.81 14.41
CA HIS A 202 13.22 -15.06 15.57
C HIS A 202 14.08 -15.11 16.85
N PRO A 203 13.71 -14.39 17.92
CA PRO A 203 14.44 -14.47 19.18
C PRO A 203 14.38 -15.88 19.74
N ASP A 204 15.47 -16.30 20.36
CA ASP A 204 15.53 -17.57 21.08
C ASP A 204 14.94 -17.46 22.49
N ASP A 205 14.75 -18.61 23.15
CA ASP A 205 14.24 -18.66 24.52
C ASP A 205 15.11 -17.86 25.51
N ALA A 206 16.41 -17.73 25.23
CA ALA A 206 17.31 -16.93 26.04
C ALA A 206 16.90 -15.44 26.02
N ILE A 207 16.62 -14.87 24.85
CA ILE A 207 16.13 -13.49 24.71
C ILE A 207 14.72 -13.35 25.31
N LEU A 208 13.83 -14.30 25.04
CA LEU A 208 12.43 -14.26 25.49
C LEU A 208 12.29 -14.31 27.02
N GLN A 209 13.19 -15.03 27.71
CA GLN A 209 13.17 -15.19 29.16
C GLN A 209 14.12 -14.23 29.90
N CYS A 210 14.92 -13.44 29.18
CA CYS A 210 15.85 -12.50 29.77
C CYS A 210 15.12 -11.37 30.54
N ASP A 211 15.68 -10.94 31.67
CA ASP A 211 15.23 -9.77 32.44
C ASP A 211 15.75 -8.46 31.84
N ALA A 212 15.54 -8.29 30.53
CA ALA A 212 15.86 -7.12 29.74
C ALA A 212 14.71 -6.75 28.80
N GLN A 213 14.87 -5.64 28.08
CA GLN A 213 13.97 -5.21 27.01
C GLN A 213 14.72 -5.26 25.69
N TYR A 214 14.20 -5.99 24.71
CA TYR A 214 14.73 -6.05 23.37
C TYR A 214 13.67 -5.59 22.37
N LEU A 215 14.03 -4.67 21.49
CA LEU A 215 13.18 -4.23 20.39
C LEU A 215 13.74 -4.73 19.06
N GLN A 216 12.90 -5.41 18.30
CA GLN A 216 13.22 -5.83 16.94
C GLN A 216 12.30 -5.15 15.95
N ILE A 217 12.88 -4.27 15.12
CA ILE A 217 12.11 -3.38 14.25
C ILE A 217 12.63 -3.46 12.83
N TYR A 218 11.73 -3.73 11.88
CA TYR A 218 12.02 -3.75 10.44
C TYR A 218 10.79 -3.40 9.62
N ALA A 219 11.01 -2.92 8.39
CA ALA A 219 9.94 -2.61 7.45
C ALA A 219 9.27 -3.89 6.90
N VAL A 220 7.97 -3.81 6.66
CA VAL A 220 7.17 -4.89 6.06
C VAL A 220 6.36 -4.34 4.89
N THR A 221 6.13 -5.17 3.87
CA THR A 221 5.25 -4.81 2.75
C THR A 221 3.82 -5.27 3.01
N PRO A 222 2.79 -4.44 2.83
CA PRO A 222 1.40 -4.90 2.83
C PRO A 222 1.11 -5.88 1.70
N ILE A 223 0.24 -6.86 1.97
CA ILE A 223 -0.37 -7.72 0.96
C ILE A 223 -1.79 -7.21 0.73
N PRO A 224 -2.13 -6.70 -0.47
CA PRO A 224 -3.45 -6.16 -0.77
C PRO A 224 -4.54 -7.24 -0.73
N ASP A 225 -5.69 -6.92 -0.14
CA ASP A 225 -6.87 -7.81 -0.15
C ASP A 225 -7.66 -7.68 -1.47
N TYR A 226 -7.71 -6.50 -2.09
CA TYR A 226 -8.49 -6.21 -3.30
C TYR A 226 -7.72 -6.52 -4.60
N VAL A 227 -7.27 -7.76 -4.75
CA VAL A 227 -6.47 -8.20 -5.92
C VAL A 227 -7.20 -7.95 -7.24
N ASP A 228 -8.52 -8.14 -7.27
CA ASP A 228 -9.34 -7.95 -8.47
C ASP A 228 -9.26 -6.51 -9.00
N VAL A 229 -9.42 -5.51 -8.12
CA VAL A 229 -9.33 -4.08 -8.49
C VAL A 229 -7.96 -3.74 -9.07
N LEU A 230 -6.90 -4.33 -8.51
CA LEU A 230 -5.52 -4.10 -8.95
C LEU A 230 -5.25 -4.70 -10.34
N GLN A 231 -5.91 -5.81 -10.69
CA GLN A 231 -5.77 -6.48 -11.99
C GLN A 231 -6.59 -5.83 -13.12
N MET A 232 -7.54 -4.96 -12.80
CA MET A 232 -8.38 -4.32 -13.83
C MET A 232 -7.63 -3.26 -14.63
N ASP A 233 -7.40 -3.49 -15.92
CA ASP A 233 -6.68 -2.54 -16.80
C ASP A 233 -7.34 -1.17 -16.91
N ARG A 234 -8.66 -1.11 -16.87
CA ARG A 234 -9.43 0.14 -16.96
C ARG A 234 -9.30 1.05 -15.73
N VAL A 235 -8.80 0.52 -14.61
CA VAL A 235 -8.71 1.26 -13.35
C VAL A 235 -7.38 2.03 -13.34
N PRO A 236 -7.40 3.37 -13.20
CA PRO A 236 -6.17 4.16 -13.15
C PRO A 236 -5.28 3.78 -11.96
N ASP A 237 -3.95 3.87 -12.15
CA ASP A 237 -2.96 3.58 -11.09
C ASP A 237 -3.19 4.39 -9.81
N ARG A 238 -3.70 5.62 -9.94
CA ARG A 238 -4.02 6.49 -8.80
C ARG A 238 -5.12 5.92 -7.88
N VAL A 239 -6.06 5.16 -8.45
CA VAL A 239 -7.07 4.43 -7.68
C VAL A 239 -6.45 3.16 -7.10
N LYS A 240 -5.69 2.42 -7.92
CA LYS A 240 -5.04 1.17 -7.50
C LYS A 240 -4.08 1.38 -6.32
N SER A 241 -3.30 2.46 -6.30
CA SER A 241 -2.31 2.74 -5.26
C SER A 241 -2.92 2.78 -3.86
N PHE A 242 -4.13 3.28 -3.71
CA PHE A 242 -4.84 3.26 -2.42
C PHE A 242 -5.09 1.84 -1.92
N TYR A 243 -5.66 0.99 -2.77
CA TYR A 243 -5.99 -0.39 -2.43
C TYR A 243 -4.76 -1.29 -2.24
N ARG A 244 -3.57 -0.86 -2.70
CA ARG A 244 -2.31 -1.56 -2.41
C ARG A 244 -1.91 -1.49 -0.93
N VAL A 245 -2.28 -0.41 -0.24
CA VAL A 245 -1.71 -0.06 1.09
C VAL A 245 -2.76 0.28 2.14
N ASN A 246 -4.05 0.26 1.80
CA ASN A 246 -5.14 0.55 2.73
C ASN A 246 -6.13 -0.62 2.78
N ASN A 247 -6.75 -0.78 3.95
CA ASN A 247 -7.59 -1.91 4.28
C ASN A 247 -6.83 -3.24 4.10
N VAL A 248 -5.62 -3.29 4.68
CA VAL A 248 -4.70 -4.42 4.58
C VAL A 248 -4.52 -5.08 5.95
N ARG A 249 -4.70 -6.40 6.00
CA ARG A 249 -4.53 -7.20 7.22
C ARG A 249 -3.26 -8.05 7.20
N LYS A 250 -2.74 -8.35 6.02
CA LYS A 250 -1.57 -9.22 5.82
C LYS A 250 -0.36 -8.41 5.39
N PHE A 251 0.80 -8.79 5.90
CA PHE A 251 2.08 -8.15 5.61
C PHE A 251 3.14 -9.21 5.37
N ARG A 252 4.14 -8.91 4.55
CA ARG A 252 5.28 -9.82 4.31
C ARG A 252 6.61 -9.12 4.49
N TYR A 253 7.60 -9.91 4.87
CA TYR A 253 9.01 -9.55 4.70
C TYR A 253 9.80 -10.79 4.32
N ASP A 254 10.91 -10.54 3.64
CA ASP A 254 11.76 -11.55 3.05
C ASP A 254 13.15 -11.47 3.68
N ARG A 255 13.66 -12.60 4.18
CA ARG A 255 15.01 -12.72 4.74
C ARG A 255 15.85 -13.62 3.83
N PRO A 256 16.88 -13.09 3.15
CA PRO A 256 17.77 -13.90 2.33
C PRO A 256 18.69 -14.75 3.20
N PHE A 257 18.92 -16.00 2.78
CA PHE A 257 19.88 -16.91 3.42
C PHE A 257 20.46 -17.90 2.40
N HIS A 258 21.58 -18.52 2.73
CA HIS A 258 22.20 -19.54 1.88
C HIS A 258 22.03 -20.94 2.48
N LYS A 259 21.56 -21.89 1.67
CA LYS A 259 21.61 -23.32 2.01
C LYS A 259 22.86 -23.93 1.40
N GLY A 260 23.73 -24.47 2.25
CA GLY A 260 25.03 -25.01 1.83
C GLY A 260 26.11 -23.93 1.65
N PRO A 261 27.28 -24.30 1.07
CA PRO A 261 28.36 -23.36 0.86
C PRO A 261 27.95 -22.29 -0.17
N LYS A 262 28.16 -21.03 0.18
CA LYS A 262 27.95 -19.91 -0.74
C LYS A 262 28.89 -20.07 -1.94
N ASP A 263 28.33 -20.15 -3.14
CA ASP A 263 29.09 -20.12 -4.39
C ASP A 263 29.71 -18.71 -4.55
N LYS A 264 31.04 -18.68 -4.70
CA LYS A 264 31.81 -17.43 -4.79
C LYS A 264 31.68 -16.76 -6.14
N GLU A 265 31.38 -17.52 -7.19
CA GLU A 265 31.24 -17.01 -8.56
C GLU A 265 29.80 -16.56 -8.84
N ASN A 266 28.81 -17.28 -8.29
CA ASN A 266 27.40 -16.98 -8.50
C ASN A 266 26.55 -17.30 -7.26
N GLU A 267 26.38 -16.29 -6.40
CA GLU A 267 25.65 -16.45 -5.14
C GLU A 267 24.18 -16.82 -5.32
N PHE A 268 23.58 -16.48 -6.47
CA PHE A 268 22.17 -16.73 -6.78
C PHE A 268 21.84 -18.21 -6.88
N LYS A 269 22.81 -19.10 -7.11
CA LYS A 269 22.59 -20.56 -7.11
C LYS A 269 22.15 -21.11 -5.76
N SER A 270 22.52 -20.43 -4.68
CA SER A 270 22.30 -20.89 -3.30
C SER A 270 21.52 -19.89 -2.46
N LEU A 271 21.00 -18.81 -3.06
CA LEU A 271 20.29 -17.74 -2.37
C LEU A 271 18.81 -18.10 -2.20
N TRP A 272 18.47 -18.64 -1.04
CA TRP A 272 17.10 -18.91 -0.62
C TRP A 272 16.51 -17.68 0.05
N ILE A 273 15.18 -17.56 0.01
CA ILE A 273 14.45 -16.53 0.75
C ILE A 273 13.56 -17.20 1.78
N GLU A 274 13.66 -16.77 3.03
CA GLU A 274 12.68 -17.07 4.07
C GLU A 274 11.63 -15.96 4.06
N ARG A 275 10.47 -16.26 3.47
CA ARG A 275 9.34 -15.33 3.40
C ARG A 275 8.45 -15.54 4.60
N THR A 276 8.27 -14.50 5.40
CA THR A 276 7.35 -14.52 6.52
C THR A 276 6.13 -13.65 6.21
N THR A 277 4.94 -14.24 6.29
CA THR A 277 3.65 -13.55 6.22
C THR A 277 3.09 -13.37 7.64
N LEU A 278 2.75 -12.13 7.98
CA LEU A 278 2.15 -11.72 9.23
C LEU A 278 0.68 -11.37 8.98
N THR A 279 -0.22 -11.93 9.77
CA THR A 279 -1.66 -11.58 9.77
C THR A 279 -1.98 -10.86 11.06
N LEU A 280 -2.54 -9.66 10.95
CA LEU A 280 -2.91 -8.84 12.11
C LEU A 280 -4.28 -9.20 12.68
N THR A 281 -4.57 -8.80 13.91
CA THR A 281 -5.92 -8.92 14.48
C THR A 281 -6.94 -8.05 13.73
N HIS A 282 -6.55 -6.88 13.24
CA HIS A 282 -7.40 -5.97 12.47
C HIS A 282 -6.65 -5.35 11.27
N SER A 283 -7.41 -4.90 10.28
CA SER A 283 -6.86 -4.22 9.09
C SER A 283 -6.35 -2.81 9.42
N LEU A 284 -5.35 -2.36 8.68
CA LEU A 284 -4.86 -0.98 8.71
C LEU A 284 -5.32 -0.20 7.46
N PRO A 285 -5.73 1.07 7.58
CA PRO A 285 -5.93 1.83 8.82
C PRO A 285 -7.16 1.34 9.61
N GLY A 286 -7.26 1.72 10.89
CA GLY A 286 -8.36 1.34 11.78
C GLY A 286 -8.44 2.26 13.01
N ILE A 287 -8.96 1.77 14.13
CA ILE A 287 -9.08 2.54 15.39
C ILE A 287 -7.72 2.84 16.06
N SER A 288 -6.65 2.20 15.57
CA SER A 288 -5.28 2.39 16.02
C SER A 288 -4.34 2.31 14.82
N ARG A 289 -3.16 2.93 14.94
CA ARG A 289 -2.12 2.88 13.91
C ARG A 289 -1.32 1.58 13.93
N TRP A 290 -1.54 0.72 14.91
CA TRP A 290 -0.86 -0.56 15.06
C TRP A 290 -1.81 -1.63 15.57
N PHE A 291 -1.58 -2.86 15.13
CA PHE A 291 -2.31 -4.03 15.60
C PHE A 291 -1.36 -5.20 15.85
N GLU A 292 -1.76 -6.06 16.77
CA GLU A 292 -1.01 -7.26 17.15
C GLU A 292 -0.99 -8.24 15.98
N VAL A 293 0.14 -8.91 15.80
CA VAL A 293 0.26 -10.04 14.88
C VAL A 293 -0.40 -11.26 15.53
N GLU A 294 -1.50 -11.70 14.95
CA GLU A 294 -2.22 -12.89 15.37
C GLU A 294 -1.55 -14.17 14.87
N ARG A 295 -1.15 -14.17 13.59
CA ARG A 295 -0.61 -15.35 12.93
C ARG A 295 0.64 -15.04 12.13
N ARG A 296 1.59 -15.97 12.19
CA ARG A 296 2.83 -15.96 11.42
C ARG A 296 2.94 -17.23 10.59
N GLU A 297 3.20 -17.06 9.30
CA GLU A 297 3.44 -18.15 8.36
C GLU A 297 4.82 -17.96 7.72
N LEU A 298 5.63 -19.00 7.71
CA LEU A 298 6.97 -18.98 7.13
C LEU A 298 7.03 -19.96 5.97
N VAL A 299 7.45 -19.48 4.81
CA VAL A 299 7.65 -20.27 3.59
C VAL A 299 9.05 -20.00 3.06
N GLU A 300 9.77 -21.06 2.74
CA GLU A 300 11.04 -20.95 2.04
C GLU A 300 10.79 -20.90 0.53
N VAL A 301 11.39 -19.91 -0.13
CA VAL A 301 11.36 -19.76 -1.59
C VAL A 301 12.72 -20.17 -2.12
N SER A 302 12.71 -21.09 -3.09
CA SER A 302 13.94 -21.60 -3.72
C SER A 302 14.65 -20.52 -4.54
N PRO A 303 15.95 -20.67 -4.84
CA PRO A 303 16.68 -19.68 -5.62
C PRO A 303 16.10 -19.47 -7.03
N LEU A 304 15.56 -20.52 -7.66
CA LEU A 304 14.90 -20.42 -8.96
C LEU A 304 13.56 -19.67 -8.87
N GLU A 305 12.72 -19.98 -7.88
CA GLU A 305 11.45 -19.27 -7.66
C GLU A 305 11.69 -17.79 -7.32
N ASN A 306 12.74 -17.50 -6.54
CA ASN A 306 13.15 -16.14 -6.25
C ASN A 306 13.58 -15.41 -7.52
N ALA A 307 14.37 -16.04 -8.39
CA ALA A 307 14.77 -15.46 -9.68
C ALA A 307 13.56 -15.13 -10.57
N ILE A 308 12.59 -16.05 -10.68
CA ILE A 308 11.32 -15.85 -11.38
C ILE A 308 10.61 -14.61 -10.85
N GLN A 309 10.41 -14.53 -9.53
CA GLN A 309 9.70 -13.42 -8.92
C GLN A 309 10.43 -12.08 -9.07
N VAL A 310 11.77 -12.08 -9.00
CA VAL A 310 12.59 -10.87 -9.21
C VAL A 310 12.44 -10.34 -10.64
N VAL A 311 12.50 -11.21 -11.66
CA VAL A 311 12.36 -10.80 -13.06
C VAL A 311 10.92 -10.34 -13.35
N GLU A 312 9.92 -11.09 -12.89
CA GLU A 312 8.50 -10.75 -13.04
C GLU A 312 8.16 -9.39 -12.43
N ASN A 313 8.56 -9.17 -11.16
CA ASN A 313 8.32 -7.91 -10.47
C ASN A 313 9.00 -6.74 -11.20
N LYS A 314 10.23 -6.92 -11.69
CA LYS A 314 10.95 -5.86 -12.42
C LYS A 314 10.28 -5.57 -13.77
N ASN A 315 9.77 -6.57 -14.47
CA ASN A 315 8.99 -6.38 -15.70
C ASN A 315 7.72 -5.57 -15.44
N GLN A 316 6.99 -5.90 -14.36
CA GLN A 316 5.78 -5.20 -13.99
C GLN A 316 6.06 -3.74 -13.59
N GLU A 317 7.11 -3.50 -12.80
CA GLU A 317 7.58 -2.16 -12.43
C GLU A 317 7.90 -1.31 -13.67
N LEU A 318 8.66 -1.86 -14.61
CA LEU A 318 9.01 -1.20 -15.86
C LEU A 318 7.76 -0.86 -16.69
N ARG A 319 6.80 -1.79 -16.80
CA ARG A 319 5.54 -1.55 -17.52
C ARG A 319 4.75 -0.40 -16.92
N SER A 320 4.56 -0.41 -15.61
CA SER A 320 3.87 0.67 -14.91
C SER A 320 4.57 2.01 -15.14
N LEU A 321 5.90 2.04 -15.03
CA LEU A 321 6.67 3.26 -15.26
C LEU A 321 6.56 3.75 -16.71
N ILE A 322 6.69 2.86 -17.70
CA ILE A 322 6.58 3.18 -19.13
C ILE A 322 5.19 3.74 -19.46
N SER A 323 4.13 3.12 -18.92
CA SER A 323 2.74 3.53 -19.10
C SER A 323 2.50 4.97 -18.62
N GLN A 324 3.10 5.37 -17.49
CA GLN A 324 2.98 6.73 -16.95
C GLN A 324 3.51 7.81 -17.92
N TYR A 325 4.60 7.54 -18.64
CA TYR A 325 5.14 8.46 -19.65
C TYR A 325 4.33 8.44 -20.95
N GLN A 326 3.77 7.29 -21.35
CA GLN A 326 2.93 7.20 -22.55
C GLN A 326 1.62 7.98 -22.40
N HIS A 327 1.00 7.92 -21.21
CA HIS A 327 -0.28 8.58 -20.92
C HIS A 327 -0.14 10.03 -20.44
N LYS A 328 1.02 10.67 -20.63
CA LYS A 328 1.28 12.08 -20.29
C LYS A 328 1.07 12.43 -18.80
N GLN A 329 1.04 11.45 -17.89
CA GLN A 329 0.87 11.73 -16.46
C GLN A 329 2.15 12.30 -15.81
N VAL A 330 3.32 12.06 -16.42
CA VAL A 330 4.60 12.60 -15.99
C VAL A 330 5.13 13.54 -17.07
N HIS A 331 4.99 14.84 -16.85
CA HIS A 331 5.64 15.85 -17.70
C HIS A 331 7.03 16.17 -17.16
N GLY A 332 8.08 15.83 -17.93
CA GLY A 332 9.36 16.55 -17.89
C GLY A 332 10.57 15.84 -17.29
N ASN A 333 10.42 14.84 -16.41
CA ASN A 333 11.58 14.16 -15.82
C ASN A 333 11.67 12.68 -16.25
N ILE A 334 12.45 12.40 -17.29
CA ILE A 334 12.70 11.05 -17.82
C ILE A 334 13.73 10.27 -17.00
N ASN A 335 14.41 10.90 -16.04
CA ASN A 335 15.58 10.33 -15.35
C ASN A 335 15.25 9.06 -14.58
N LEU A 336 14.03 8.95 -14.04
CA LEU A 336 13.58 7.73 -13.37
C LEU A 336 13.53 6.55 -14.35
N LEU A 337 12.95 6.75 -15.55
CA LEU A 337 12.98 5.75 -16.61
C LEU A 337 14.41 5.47 -17.08
N SER A 338 15.24 6.50 -17.26
CA SER A 338 16.66 6.33 -17.63
C SER A 338 17.40 5.45 -16.63
N MET A 339 17.22 5.71 -15.34
CA MET A 339 17.85 4.96 -14.25
C MET A 339 17.37 3.50 -14.24
N CYS A 340 16.06 3.26 -14.32
CA CYS A 340 15.52 1.89 -14.31
C CYS A 340 15.95 1.10 -15.55
N LEU A 341 15.92 1.69 -16.74
CA LEU A 341 16.40 1.04 -17.96
C LEU A 341 17.89 0.70 -17.86
N ASN A 342 18.72 1.65 -17.41
CA ASN A 342 20.15 1.43 -17.23
C ASN A 342 20.45 0.32 -16.22
N GLY A 343 19.75 0.28 -15.08
CA GLY A 343 19.96 -0.73 -14.05
C GLY A 343 19.65 -2.16 -14.50
N VAL A 344 18.76 -2.34 -15.48
CA VAL A 344 18.41 -3.67 -16.02
C VAL A 344 19.28 -4.02 -17.24
N ILE A 345 19.52 -3.08 -18.15
CA ILE A 345 20.30 -3.30 -19.39
C ILE A 345 21.80 -3.42 -19.09
N ASP A 346 22.32 -2.54 -18.23
CA ASP A 346 23.74 -2.44 -17.87
C ASP A 346 23.95 -2.82 -16.40
N ALA A 347 23.53 -4.03 -16.03
CA ALA A 347 23.59 -4.56 -14.67
C ALA A 347 25.04 -4.89 -14.21
N ALA A 348 25.97 -3.95 -14.37
CA ALA A 348 27.41 -4.13 -14.18
C ALA A 348 27.83 -4.51 -12.75
N VAL A 349 26.98 -4.22 -11.75
CA VAL A 349 27.27 -4.53 -10.33
C VAL A 349 26.79 -5.94 -9.95
N ASN A 350 25.53 -6.27 -10.25
CA ASN A 350 24.91 -7.52 -9.81
C ASN A 350 24.93 -8.62 -10.88
N GLY A 351 25.42 -8.33 -12.09
CA GLY A 351 25.49 -9.26 -13.23
C GLY A 351 24.17 -9.49 -13.98
N GLY A 352 23.04 -9.00 -13.47
CA GLY A 352 21.75 -9.03 -14.16
C GLY A 352 21.21 -10.43 -14.42
N ILE A 353 20.33 -10.55 -15.42
CA ILE A 353 19.66 -11.81 -15.77
C ILE A 353 20.62 -12.89 -16.28
N ALA A 354 21.82 -12.52 -16.76
CA ALA A 354 22.84 -13.48 -17.19
C ALA A 354 23.25 -14.42 -16.04
N ARG A 355 23.28 -13.92 -14.80
CA ARG A 355 23.57 -14.75 -13.61
C ARG A 355 22.53 -15.83 -13.38
N TYR A 356 21.28 -15.60 -13.76
CA TYR A 356 20.24 -16.63 -13.67
C TYR A 356 20.37 -17.67 -14.77
N GLN A 357 20.83 -17.30 -15.97
CA GLN A 357 21.15 -18.26 -17.05
C GLN A 357 22.26 -19.21 -16.61
N GLU A 358 23.38 -18.66 -16.14
CA GLU A 358 24.52 -19.42 -15.61
C GLU A 358 24.13 -20.34 -14.43
N ALA A 359 23.12 -19.95 -13.66
CA ALA A 359 22.68 -20.69 -12.48
C ALA A 359 21.72 -21.84 -12.83
N PHE A 360 20.72 -21.58 -13.67
CA PHE A 360 19.54 -22.46 -13.80
C PHE A 360 19.34 -23.03 -15.20
N PHE A 361 20.03 -22.52 -16.24
CA PHE A 361 19.93 -23.06 -17.61
C PHE A 361 21.08 -24.00 -17.96
N ASP A 362 22.03 -24.18 -17.02
CA ASP A 362 23.08 -25.17 -17.12
C ASP A 362 22.51 -26.59 -17.23
N LYS A 363 23.12 -27.41 -18.09
CA LYS A 363 22.65 -28.77 -18.37
C LYS A 363 22.73 -29.66 -17.13
N ASP A 364 23.75 -29.50 -16.29
CA ASP A 364 23.90 -30.30 -15.07
C ASP A 364 22.83 -29.93 -14.06
N TYR A 365 22.45 -28.66 -13.95
CA TYR A 365 21.36 -28.22 -13.09
C TYR A 365 20.02 -28.83 -13.53
N ILE A 366 19.68 -28.72 -14.82
CA ILE A 366 18.44 -29.26 -15.39
C ILE A 366 18.35 -30.78 -15.19
N ASN A 367 19.44 -31.50 -15.43
CA ASN A 367 19.48 -32.96 -15.26
C ASN A 367 19.30 -33.38 -13.79
N LYS A 368 19.80 -32.58 -12.83
CA LYS A 368 19.67 -32.84 -11.39
C LYS A 368 18.29 -32.47 -10.84
N HIS A 369 17.57 -31.54 -11.47
CA HIS A 369 16.30 -31.00 -10.99
C HIS A 369 15.20 -31.12 -12.07
N PRO A 370 14.79 -32.34 -12.46
CA PRO A 370 13.78 -32.52 -13.51
C PRO A 370 12.42 -31.91 -13.15
N GLY A 371 12.09 -31.80 -11.86
CA GLY A 371 10.86 -31.17 -11.37
C GLY A 371 10.78 -29.66 -11.55
N ASP A 372 11.91 -29.00 -11.86
CA ASP A 372 11.97 -27.54 -12.06
C ASP A 372 11.76 -27.13 -13.52
N ALA A 373 11.50 -28.07 -14.44
CA ALA A 373 11.40 -27.80 -15.87
C ALA A 373 10.36 -26.72 -16.23
N GLU A 374 9.20 -26.72 -15.57
CA GLU A 374 8.15 -25.69 -15.77
C GLU A 374 8.62 -24.31 -15.30
N LYS A 375 9.23 -24.23 -14.11
CA LYS A 375 9.78 -22.98 -13.54
C LYS A 375 10.91 -22.41 -14.38
N ILE A 376 11.79 -23.28 -14.89
CA ILE A 376 12.86 -22.90 -15.82
C ILE A 376 12.26 -22.32 -17.10
N THR A 377 11.20 -22.92 -17.63
CA THR A 377 10.49 -22.42 -18.81
C THR A 377 9.86 -21.06 -18.54
N GLN A 378 9.18 -20.90 -17.39
CA GLN A 378 8.60 -19.63 -16.95
C GLN A 378 9.67 -18.52 -16.84
N LEU A 379 10.83 -18.82 -16.26
CA LEU A 379 11.93 -17.85 -16.17
C LEU A 379 12.42 -17.42 -17.55
N LYS A 380 12.53 -18.34 -18.51
CA LYS A 380 12.90 -18.03 -19.90
C LYS A 380 11.88 -17.09 -20.55
N GLU A 381 10.59 -17.38 -20.39
CA GLU A 381 9.50 -16.54 -20.92
C GLU A 381 9.54 -15.13 -20.32
N LEU A 382 9.72 -15.00 -19.01
CA LEU A 382 9.85 -13.72 -18.32
C LEU A 382 11.09 -12.93 -18.78
N MET A 383 12.20 -13.60 -19.06
CA MET A 383 13.41 -12.94 -19.60
C MET A 383 13.18 -12.45 -21.05
N GLN A 384 12.49 -13.22 -21.89
CA GLN A 384 12.11 -12.77 -23.24
C GLN A 384 11.12 -11.60 -23.19
N GLU A 385 10.15 -11.68 -22.28
CA GLU A 385 9.22 -10.61 -21.98
C GLU A 385 9.95 -9.33 -21.52
N GLN A 386 10.97 -9.47 -20.67
CA GLN A 386 11.80 -8.35 -20.21
C GLN A 386 12.48 -7.63 -21.38
N VAL A 387 13.00 -8.37 -22.36
CA VAL A 387 13.57 -7.79 -23.59
C VAL A 387 12.53 -6.97 -24.34
N HIS A 388 11.30 -7.47 -24.46
CA HIS A 388 10.21 -6.74 -25.12
C HIS A 388 9.87 -5.44 -24.37
N VAL A 389 9.68 -5.52 -23.04
CA VAL A 389 9.36 -4.37 -22.18
C VAL A 389 10.46 -3.30 -22.27
N LEU A 390 11.73 -3.70 -22.21
CA LEU A 390 12.88 -2.79 -22.34
C LEU A 390 12.91 -2.12 -23.72
N GLY A 391 12.59 -2.85 -24.80
CA GLY A 391 12.50 -2.29 -26.15
C GLY A 391 11.43 -1.19 -26.24
N VAL A 392 10.24 -1.42 -25.67
CA VAL A 392 9.18 -0.39 -25.57
C VAL A 392 9.65 0.79 -24.72
N GLY A 393 10.30 0.53 -23.59
CA GLY A 393 10.83 1.56 -22.70
C GLY A 393 11.88 2.44 -23.35
N LEU A 394 12.80 1.86 -24.13
CA LEU A 394 13.79 2.61 -24.91
C LEU A 394 13.14 3.49 -25.99
N ALA A 395 12.10 2.98 -26.68
CA ALA A 395 11.36 3.77 -27.67
C ALA A 395 10.60 4.95 -27.04
N VAL A 396 10.10 4.79 -25.80
CA VAL A 396 9.53 5.91 -25.02
C VAL A 396 10.63 6.87 -24.60
N HIS A 397 11.75 6.36 -24.07
CA HIS A 397 12.89 7.16 -23.65
C HIS A 397 13.45 8.03 -24.78
N GLU A 398 13.56 7.51 -26.01
CA GLU A 398 14.02 8.26 -27.19
C GLU A 398 13.21 9.54 -27.44
N LYS A 399 11.90 9.50 -27.19
CA LYS A 399 10.99 10.63 -27.43
C LYS A 399 11.15 11.76 -26.42
N PHE A 400 11.58 11.45 -25.20
CA PHE A 400 11.59 12.40 -24.08
C PHE A 400 13.00 12.74 -23.56
N VAL A 401 14.03 12.02 -24.00
CA VAL A 401 15.41 12.25 -23.55
C VAL A 401 15.93 13.62 -23.97
N HIS A 402 16.54 14.33 -23.01
CA HIS A 402 17.18 15.62 -23.26
C HIS A 402 18.34 15.47 -24.28
N PRO A 403 18.59 16.43 -25.17
CA PRO A 403 19.69 16.36 -26.14
C PRO A 403 21.06 16.03 -25.52
N GLU A 404 21.36 16.56 -24.33
CA GLU A 404 22.61 16.28 -23.61
C GLU A 404 22.73 14.83 -23.12
N MET A 405 21.61 14.14 -22.91
CA MET A 405 21.54 12.75 -22.46
C MET A 405 21.43 11.75 -23.63
N ARG A 406 21.45 12.22 -24.89
CA ARG A 406 21.45 11.36 -26.09
C ARG A 406 22.64 10.36 -26.14
N PRO A 407 23.87 10.72 -25.72
CA PRO A 407 24.95 9.73 -25.65
C PRO A 407 24.65 8.57 -24.72
N LEU A 408 24.03 8.83 -23.56
CA LEU A 408 23.57 7.77 -22.65
C LEU A 408 22.52 6.89 -23.34
N HIS A 409 21.53 7.48 -24.00
CA HIS A 409 20.51 6.71 -24.70
C HIS A 409 21.12 5.80 -25.78
N LYS A 410 22.10 6.29 -26.54
CA LYS A 410 22.81 5.48 -27.53
C LYS A 410 23.55 4.30 -26.87
N LYS A 411 24.27 4.56 -25.78
CA LYS A 411 24.93 3.51 -24.99
C LYS A 411 23.94 2.43 -24.55
N LEU A 412 22.77 2.83 -24.05
CA LEU A 412 21.72 1.90 -23.63
C LEU A 412 21.20 1.04 -24.79
N ILE A 413 21.02 1.61 -25.99
CA ILE A 413 20.62 0.83 -27.18
C ILE A 413 21.70 -0.20 -27.53
N ASP A 414 22.97 0.20 -27.55
CA ASP A 414 24.07 -0.69 -27.90
C ASP A 414 24.18 -1.85 -26.90
N GLN A 415 24.09 -1.56 -25.60
CA GLN A 415 24.09 -2.57 -24.53
C GLN A 415 22.86 -3.47 -24.57
N PHE A 416 21.69 -2.90 -24.86
CA PHE A 416 20.46 -3.67 -25.03
C PHE A 416 20.57 -4.67 -26.19
N GLN A 417 21.21 -4.30 -27.29
CA GLN A 417 21.45 -5.22 -28.40
C GLN A 417 22.36 -6.39 -28.01
N MET A 418 23.41 -6.12 -27.23
CA MET A 418 24.31 -7.16 -26.70
C MET A 418 23.58 -8.11 -25.75
N MET A 419 22.84 -7.57 -24.77
CA MET A 419 22.04 -8.34 -23.83
C MET A 419 20.96 -9.18 -24.53
N ARG A 420 20.32 -8.62 -25.56
CA ARG A 420 19.33 -9.34 -26.35
C ARG A 420 19.98 -10.49 -27.13
N ALA A 421 21.14 -10.27 -27.74
CA ALA A 421 21.84 -11.30 -28.50
C ALA A 421 22.31 -12.47 -27.61
N SER A 422 22.78 -12.20 -26.39
CA SER A 422 23.22 -13.24 -25.46
C SER A 422 22.07 -14.17 -25.04
N LEU A 423 20.85 -13.64 -24.93
CA LEU A 423 19.67 -14.46 -24.65
C LEU A 423 19.37 -15.39 -25.83
N TYR A 424 19.35 -14.89 -27.07
CA TYR A 424 19.01 -15.73 -28.22
C TYR A 424 20.06 -16.79 -28.58
N HIS A 425 21.35 -16.55 -28.31
CA HIS A 425 22.42 -17.51 -28.59
C HIS A 425 22.35 -18.79 -27.73
N GLU A 426 21.71 -18.75 -26.55
CA GLU A 426 21.43 -19.95 -25.74
C GLU A 426 20.07 -20.60 -26.05
N PHE A 427 19.25 -19.99 -26.90
CA PHE A 427 17.95 -20.52 -27.35
C PHE A 427 17.94 -20.86 -28.85
N PRO A 428 18.73 -21.83 -29.35
CA PRO A 428 18.55 -22.33 -30.70
C PRO A 428 17.29 -23.22 -30.74
N GLY A 429 16.11 -22.62 -30.92
CA GLY A 429 14.86 -23.39 -30.90
C GLY A 429 13.57 -22.70 -31.33
N LEU A 430 13.56 -21.44 -31.77
CA LEU A 430 12.35 -20.84 -32.33
C LEU A 430 12.66 -19.84 -33.46
N ASP A 431 13.05 -20.38 -34.61
CA ASP A 431 13.14 -19.62 -35.85
C ASP A 431 11.83 -19.72 -36.64
N LYS A 432 11.14 -18.58 -36.79
CA LYS A 432 10.66 -17.98 -38.06
C LYS A 432 9.36 -17.20 -37.89
N LEU A 433 9.48 -15.88 -37.71
CA LEU A 433 8.63 -14.93 -38.42
C LEU A 433 9.55 -13.90 -39.08
N SER A 434 9.72 -14.03 -40.39
CA SER A 434 10.52 -13.13 -41.21
C SER A 434 9.85 -11.75 -41.35
N PRO A 435 10.61 -10.65 -41.33
CA PRO A 435 10.15 -9.36 -41.81
C PRO A 435 10.55 -9.22 -43.29
N ALA A 436 9.57 -9.19 -44.18
CA ALA A 436 9.78 -8.80 -45.57
C ALA A 436 8.93 -7.56 -45.85
N CYS A 437 9.60 -6.42 -46.08
CA CYS A 437 9.43 -5.55 -47.25
C CYS A 437 9.97 -4.14 -46.96
N SER A 438 11.19 -3.87 -47.43
CA SER A 438 11.65 -2.52 -47.79
C SER A 438 12.75 -2.68 -48.85
N GLY A 439 12.49 -2.17 -50.05
CA GLY A 439 13.39 -2.29 -51.19
C GLY A 439 12.84 -1.57 -52.43
N THR A 440 13.12 -0.28 -52.51
CA THR A 440 12.90 0.67 -53.60
C THR A 440 13.63 0.32 -54.91
N SER A 441 12.97 0.53 -56.07
CA SER A 441 13.53 1.23 -57.27
C SER A 441 12.49 1.38 -58.41
N THR A 442 12.25 2.62 -58.85
CA THR A 442 11.56 3.05 -60.10
C THR A 442 12.54 3.02 -61.31
N PRO A 443 12.27 3.51 -62.56
CA PRO A 443 11.10 4.23 -63.13
C PRO A 443 10.71 3.92 -64.63
N ARG A 444 9.53 4.43 -65.05
CA ARG A 444 9.09 4.94 -66.39
C ARG A 444 7.56 4.76 -66.46
N GLY A 445 6.69 5.68 -66.88
CA GLY A 445 6.75 7.04 -67.44
C GLY A 445 5.34 7.37 -67.97
N ASN A 446 5.04 8.67 -68.16
CA ASN A 446 3.88 9.29 -68.84
C ASN A 446 2.57 9.51 -68.04
N VAL A 447 1.82 10.63 -68.10
CA VAL A 447 1.99 12.05 -68.53
C VAL A 447 0.61 12.76 -68.33
N LEU A 448 0.61 14.07 -68.02
CA LEU A 448 -0.48 15.10 -67.98
C LEU A 448 -1.44 15.12 -66.74
N ALA A 449 -1.46 16.15 -65.86
CA ALA A 449 -1.89 17.57 -65.99
C ALA A 449 -3.43 17.71 -66.07
N SER A 450 -4.18 18.57 -65.36
CA SER A 450 -3.92 19.91 -64.77
C SER A 450 -5.09 20.43 -63.91
N HIS A 451 -4.76 21.14 -62.82
CA HIS A 451 -5.31 22.40 -62.22
C HIS A 451 -6.82 22.67 -61.90
N SER A 452 -6.99 23.22 -60.68
CA SER A 452 -8.10 23.81 -59.85
C SER A 452 -8.94 24.96 -60.50
N PRO A 453 -9.93 25.70 -59.87
CA PRO A 453 -10.21 25.97 -58.42
C PRO A 453 -11.68 26.28 -57.90
N MET A 454 -11.81 26.39 -56.55
CA MET A 454 -12.64 27.26 -55.64
C MET A 454 -14.22 27.39 -55.67
N SER A 455 -14.86 26.93 -54.54
CA SER A 455 -16.00 27.39 -53.64
C SER A 455 -17.12 28.41 -54.03
N PRO A 456 -18.23 28.64 -53.24
CA PRO A 456 -18.74 28.07 -51.94
C PRO A 456 -20.30 27.84 -51.79
N GLU A 457 -20.74 27.42 -50.58
CA GLU A 457 -22.03 27.69 -49.83
C GLU A 457 -22.98 26.53 -49.37
N SER A 458 -22.91 26.25 -48.05
CA SER A 458 -24.00 26.27 -47.04
C SER A 458 -24.86 25.02 -46.67
N ILE A 459 -25.09 24.90 -45.33
CA ILE A 459 -26.24 24.32 -44.58
C ILE A 459 -26.10 22.93 -43.88
N LYS A 460 -25.78 23.04 -42.57
CA LYS A 460 -26.34 22.44 -41.32
C LYS A 460 -26.34 20.92 -41.01
N MET A 461 -25.89 20.67 -39.78
CA MET A 461 -25.93 19.46 -38.95
C MET A 461 -27.34 19.01 -38.52
N THR A 462 -27.52 17.71 -38.24
CA THR A 462 -28.35 17.22 -37.11
C THR A 462 -27.86 15.89 -36.52
N HIS A 463 -27.81 15.85 -35.19
CA HIS A 463 -27.71 14.70 -34.29
C HIS A 463 -28.99 13.84 -34.33
N ARG A 464 -28.91 12.54 -34.03
CA ARG A 464 -30.08 11.69 -33.70
C ARG A 464 -29.88 10.93 -32.38
N HIS A 465 -30.84 11.10 -31.47
CA HIS A 465 -31.10 10.25 -30.31
C HIS A 465 -32.53 9.68 -30.39
N SER A 466 -32.64 8.41 -30.00
CA SER A 466 -33.76 7.67 -29.36
C SER A 466 -35.15 7.56 -30.03
N PRO A 467 -35.89 6.49 -29.68
CA PRO A 467 -37.21 6.75 -29.10
C PRO A 467 -37.57 5.86 -27.88
N MET A 468 -38.22 6.49 -26.90
CA MET A 468 -39.09 5.86 -25.90
C MET A 468 -40.45 5.52 -26.53
N ASN A 469 -41.13 4.51 -26.00
CA ASN A 469 -42.57 4.32 -26.20
C ASN A 469 -43.28 4.20 -24.84
N LEU A 470 -44.33 5.00 -24.67
CA LEU A 470 -45.29 4.99 -23.57
C LEU A 470 -46.70 5.17 -24.18
N MET A 471 -47.62 4.23 -23.92
CA MET A 471 -49.01 4.47 -23.49
C MET A 471 -49.88 3.21 -23.63
N GLY A 472 -50.83 3.04 -22.70
CA GLY A 472 -51.97 2.13 -22.86
C GLY A 472 -52.61 1.70 -21.55
N THR A 473 -53.51 2.52 -21.01
CA THR A 473 -54.38 2.23 -19.86
C THR A 473 -55.53 1.26 -20.22
N GLY A 474 -55.88 0.37 -19.30
CA GLY A 474 -57.11 -0.44 -19.34
C GLY A 474 -57.44 -1.00 -17.96
N ARG A 475 -58.54 -0.52 -17.36
CA ARG A 475 -59.11 -0.99 -16.08
C ARG A 475 -59.96 -2.23 -16.30
N HIS A 476 -59.90 -3.24 -15.42
CA HIS A 476 -61.04 -4.03 -14.92
C HIS A 476 -60.67 -4.73 -13.61
N SER A 477 -61.57 -4.65 -12.63
CA SER A 477 -61.46 -5.24 -11.27
C SER A 477 -62.07 -6.65 -11.23
N SER A 478 -61.60 -7.53 -10.32
CA SER A 478 -62.39 -8.14 -9.22
C SER A 478 -61.77 -9.41 -8.60
N SER A 479 -61.94 -9.50 -7.26
CA SER A 479 -62.02 -10.65 -6.32
C SER A 479 -60.83 -11.61 -6.20
N SER A 480 -60.10 -11.67 -5.07
CA SER A 480 -60.47 -12.20 -3.73
C SER A 480 -60.42 -13.72 -3.64
N LEU A 481 -59.55 -14.26 -2.78
CA LEU A 481 -59.84 -15.38 -1.86
C LEU A 481 -58.81 -15.39 -0.73
N SER A 482 -59.32 -15.57 0.49
CA SER A 482 -58.63 -15.49 1.78
C SER A 482 -58.66 -16.84 2.50
N SER A 483 -57.68 -17.00 3.41
CA SER A 483 -57.71 -17.69 4.73
C SER A 483 -57.93 -19.21 4.83
N HIS A 484 -57.12 -19.85 5.69
CA HIS A 484 -57.43 -20.75 6.83
C HIS A 484 -56.12 -21.53 7.16
N ALA A 485 -55.41 -21.27 8.27
CA ALA A 485 -55.61 -21.69 9.65
C ALA A 485 -55.36 -23.21 9.91
N SER A 486 -54.30 -23.53 10.66
CA SER A 486 -54.28 -24.67 11.61
C SER A 486 -52.97 -24.69 12.42
N SER A 487 -53.11 -24.52 13.74
CA SER A 487 -52.14 -24.90 14.77
C SER A 487 -52.38 -26.36 15.15
N GLU A 488 -51.34 -27.17 15.38
CA GLU A 488 -51.36 -28.19 16.43
C GLU A 488 -49.97 -28.74 16.76
N ALA A 489 -49.86 -29.20 18.00
CA ALA A 489 -48.69 -29.57 18.78
C ALA A 489 -47.91 -30.79 18.27
N GLY A 490 -46.63 -30.87 18.66
CA GLY A 490 -45.82 -32.07 18.54
C GLY A 490 -44.45 -31.93 19.20
N ASN A 491 -44.39 -32.08 20.52
CA ASN A 491 -43.15 -32.31 21.25
C ASN A 491 -42.49 -33.61 20.76
N MET A 492 -41.23 -33.56 20.35
CA MET A 492 -40.32 -34.69 20.50
C MET A 492 -38.92 -34.20 20.87
N VAL A 493 -38.50 -34.64 22.04
CA VAL A 493 -37.16 -34.51 22.60
C VAL A 493 -36.28 -35.58 21.94
N MET A 494 -35.13 -35.20 21.37
CA MET A 494 -33.96 -36.07 21.31
C MET A 494 -32.70 -35.25 21.59
N LEU A 495 -32.00 -35.68 22.63
CA LEU A 495 -30.71 -35.22 23.10
C LEU A 495 -29.61 -35.59 22.10
N GLY A 496 -28.64 -34.71 21.89
CA GLY A 496 -27.46 -34.99 21.06
C GLY A 496 -26.48 -33.84 20.99
N ASP A 497 -25.66 -33.73 22.04
CA ASP A 497 -24.34 -33.10 22.16
C ASP A 497 -24.12 -31.63 21.78
N GLY A 498 -23.75 -30.85 22.80
CA GLY A 498 -23.41 -29.45 22.70
C GLY A 498 -21.92 -29.24 22.42
N SER A 499 -21.61 -28.57 21.32
CA SER A 499 -20.36 -27.83 21.14
C SER A 499 -20.71 -26.34 21.19
N MET A 500 -20.50 -25.71 22.34
CA MET A 500 -20.61 -24.27 22.56
C MET A 500 -19.21 -23.66 22.47
N GLY A 501 -19.03 -22.66 21.61
CA GLY A 501 -17.84 -21.83 21.61
C GLY A 501 -17.55 -21.03 20.34
N ASP A 502 -18.55 -20.53 19.61
CA ASP A 502 -18.30 -19.50 18.59
C ASP A 502 -18.18 -18.13 19.29
N ALA A 503 -17.01 -17.53 19.17
CA ALA A 503 -16.70 -16.17 19.61
C ALA A 503 -17.38 -15.13 18.69
N PRO A 504 -17.71 -13.91 19.16
CA PRO A 504 -18.38 -12.91 18.35
C PRO A 504 -17.36 -12.16 17.49
N GLU A 505 -16.91 -12.76 16.40
CA GLU A 505 -16.16 -12.08 15.35
C GLU A 505 -17.11 -11.69 14.21
N ASP A 506 -17.71 -10.49 14.27
CA ASP A 506 -18.38 -9.93 13.07
C ASP A 506 -18.68 -8.42 13.12
N LEU A 507 -18.01 -7.65 13.99
CA LEU A 507 -18.33 -6.22 14.14
C LEU A 507 -17.51 -5.26 13.25
N TYR A 508 -16.43 -5.72 12.62
CA TYR A 508 -15.58 -4.86 11.77
C TYR A 508 -15.91 -4.97 10.28
N HIS A 509 -16.71 -5.95 9.87
CA HIS A 509 -17.03 -6.20 8.45
C HIS A 509 -18.24 -5.41 7.95
N HIS A 510 -19.12 -4.94 8.84
CA HIS A 510 -20.43 -4.45 8.39
C HIS A 510 -20.39 -3.12 7.63
N MET A 511 -19.29 -2.38 7.71
CA MET A 511 -19.00 -1.21 6.86
C MET A 511 -17.80 -1.39 5.91
N GLN A 512 -17.17 -2.57 5.93
CA GLN A 512 -16.16 -2.98 4.95
C GLN A 512 -16.87 -3.46 3.67
N LEU A 513 -17.39 -2.48 2.92
CA LEU A 513 -17.85 -2.60 1.52
C LEU A 513 -18.83 -3.76 1.23
N ALA A 514 -20.03 -3.70 1.81
CA ALA A 514 -21.18 -4.34 1.18
C ALA A 514 -21.51 -3.59 -0.12
N TYR A 515 -21.06 -4.12 -1.26
CA TYR A 515 -21.71 -3.89 -2.55
C TYR A 515 -22.85 -4.91 -2.68
N PRO A 516 -24.13 -4.55 -2.53
CA PRO A 516 -25.19 -5.41 -3.01
C PRO A 516 -25.29 -5.20 -4.53
N ASN A 517 -24.67 -6.09 -5.31
CA ASN A 517 -24.97 -6.19 -6.74
C ASN A 517 -25.92 -7.39 -6.94
N PRO A 518 -27.21 -7.18 -7.23
CA PRO A 518 -28.16 -8.28 -7.40
C PRO A 518 -28.08 -8.76 -8.84
N ARG A 519 -27.18 -9.71 -9.13
CA ARG A 519 -27.27 -10.62 -10.29
C ARG A 519 -26.14 -11.64 -10.26
N TYR A 520 -26.52 -12.89 -10.51
CA TYR A 520 -25.74 -14.13 -10.57
C TYR A 520 -25.71 -14.97 -9.28
N GLN A 521 -26.75 -15.80 -9.18
CA GLN A 521 -26.76 -17.03 -8.42
C GLN A 521 -26.31 -18.14 -9.38
N GLY A 522 -25.24 -18.88 -9.07
CA GLY A 522 -24.78 -19.97 -9.92
C GLY A 522 -23.50 -20.68 -9.47
N SER A 523 -23.70 -21.82 -8.79
CA SER A 523 -22.87 -23.04 -8.74
C SER A 523 -21.42 -23.00 -8.23
N VAL A 524 -21.23 -23.75 -7.14
CA VAL A 524 -19.97 -24.21 -6.56
C VAL A 524 -19.38 -25.36 -7.40
N THR A 525 -18.07 -25.34 -7.69
CA THR A 525 -17.14 -26.51 -7.64
C THR A 525 -15.68 -26.15 -7.97
N ASN A 526 -14.77 -26.55 -7.07
CA ASN A 526 -13.36 -27.00 -7.21
C ASN A 526 -12.19 -26.09 -7.70
N VAL A 527 -11.26 -25.90 -6.75
CA VAL A 527 -9.78 -26.01 -6.77
C VAL A 527 -8.94 -25.20 -7.80
N SER A 528 -8.06 -24.32 -7.30
CA SER A 528 -6.60 -24.27 -7.57
C SER A 528 -5.92 -23.13 -6.80
N VAL A 529 -4.84 -23.45 -6.09
CA VAL A 529 -3.97 -22.51 -5.36
C VAL A 529 -3.12 -21.75 -6.39
N LEU A 530 -3.34 -20.44 -6.53
CA LEU A 530 -2.50 -19.56 -7.34
C LEU A 530 -1.86 -18.50 -6.43
N SER A 531 -0.54 -18.59 -6.31
CA SER A 531 0.33 -17.62 -5.65
C SER A 531 0.33 -16.31 -6.44
N SER A 532 -0.30 -15.27 -5.89
CA SER A 532 -0.33 -13.92 -6.46
C SER A 532 0.87 -13.10 -5.98
N SER A 533 1.91 -13.07 -6.81
CA SER A 533 3.04 -12.14 -6.69
C SER A 533 2.64 -10.77 -7.23
N GLN A 534 2.38 -9.79 -6.36
CA GLN A 534 2.25 -8.39 -6.76
C GLN A 534 3.31 -7.50 -6.11
N ALA A 535 3.82 -6.58 -6.93
CA ALA A 535 4.98 -5.73 -6.69
C ALA A 535 4.80 -4.79 -5.49
N SER A 536 5.77 -4.83 -4.59
CA SER A 536 6.03 -3.82 -3.56
C SER A 536 6.70 -2.59 -4.22
N PRO A 537 6.39 -1.35 -3.80
CA PRO A 537 7.23 -0.21 -4.16
C PRO A 537 8.61 -0.41 -3.51
N SER A 538 9.65 -0.56 -4.33
CA SER A 538 11.00 -0.76 -3.84
C SER A 538 11.53 0.54 -3.24
N SER A 539 11.74 0.52 -1.92
CA SER A 539 12.85 1.25 -1.31
C SER A 539 14.14 0.74 -1.96
N SER A 540 14.80 1.59 -2.73
CA SER A 540 16.18 1.41 -3.14
C SER A 540 17.07 1.34 -1.89
N SER A 541 17.31 0.14 -1.37
CA SER A 541 18.33 -0.17 -0.34
C SER A 541 18.52 -1.68 -0.21
N LEU A 542 19.21 -2.29 -1.18
CA LEU A 542 19.94 -3.54 -0.96
C LEU A 542 21.41 -3.28 -1.25
N SER A 543 22.08 -2.59 -0.32
CA SER A 543 23.52 -2.64 -0.13
C SER A 543 23.91 -1.76 1.06
N SER A 544 24.03 -2.38 2.25
CA SER A 544 24.93 -1.99 3.36
C SER A 544 24.79 -2.96 4.53
N THR A 545 25.13 -4.24 4.33
CA THR A 545 25.56 -5.08 5.45
C THR A 545 27.08 -5.14 5.43
N HIS A 546 27.70 -4.25 6.19
CA HIS A 546 29.11 -4.36 6.52
C HIS A 546 29.34 -5.70 7.24
N SER A 547 29.88 -6.67 6.51
CA SER A 547 30.55 -7.81 7.12
C SER A 547 31.94 -7.33 7.53
N ALA A 548 32.16 -7.19 8.83
CA ALA A 548 33.49 -6.93 9.38
C ALA A 548 34.43 -8.10 9.01
N PRO A 549 35.65 -7.84 8.52
CA PRO A 549 36.62 -8.90 8.28
C PRO A 549 37.24 -9.40 9.58
N SER A 550 37.52 -10.69 9.63
CA SER A 550 38.17 -11.41 10.74
C SER A 550 39.51 -10.77 11.13
N GLN A 551 39.66 -10.41 12.41
CA GLN A 551 40.96 -10.00 12.96
C GLN A 551 41.89 -11.22 13.06
N MET A 552 42.95 -11.22 12.25
CA MET A 552 44.16 -11.99 12.54
C MET A 552 45.01 -11.24 13.56
N ILE A 553 45.39 -11.94 14.61
CA ILE A 553 46.29 -11.51 15.68
C ILE A 553 47.71 -11.50 15.13
N THR A 554 48.36 -10.34 15.03
CA THR A 554 49.84 -10.23 15.07
C THR A 554 50.29 -8.81 15.50
N SER A 555 50.81 -8.73 16.73
CA SER A 555 51.90 -7.88 17.24
C SER A 555 52.31 -6.57 16.53
N ALA A 556 52.29 -5.47 17.30
CA ALA A 556 53.00 -4.20 17.04
C ALA A 556 54.54 -4.39 16.99
N PRO A 557 55.30 -3.44 16.41
CA PRO A 557 55.73 -2.28 17.22
C PRO A 557 55.82 -0.90 16.51
N SER A 558 55.75 0.12 17.37
CA SER A 558 56.18 1.53 17.36
C SER A 558 57.08 2.07 16.23
N SER A 559 56.79 3.30 15.74
CA SER A 559 57.62 4.52 15.96
C SER A 559 57.31 5.70 15.01
N ALA A 560 57.06 6.87 15.62
CA ALA A 560 57.56 8.23 15.34
C ALA A 560 57.66 8.87 13.92
N ARG A 561 57.37 10.19 13.92
CA ARG A 561 57.69 11.27 12.93
C ARG A 561 56.87 11.23 11.62
N GLY A 562 56.39 12.34 11.07
CA GLY A 562 56.53 13.76 11.35
C GLY A 562 56.02 14.52 10.12
N SER A 563 55.27 15.60 10.32
CA SER A 563 54.83 16.51 9.25
C SER A 563 56.03 17.25 8.63
N PRO A 564 55.90 17.73 7.38
CA PRO A 564 56.05 19.16 7.19
C PRO A 564 55.08 19.79 6.16
N SER A 565 54.94 21.10 6.35
CA SER A 565 54.10 22.10 5.69
C SER A 565 54.63 22.62 4.33
N LEU A 566 53.67 22.93 3.42
CA LEU A 566 53.51 24.00 2.40
C LEU A 566 54.74 24.69 1.73
N PRO A 567 54.59 25.17 0.47
CA PRO A 567 54.18 26.58 0.27
C PRO A 567 53.22 26.88 -0.91
N ASP A 568 52.52 28.01 -0.77
CA ASP A 568 51.59 28.70 -1.67
C ASP A 568 52.11 28.99 -3.09
N LYS A 569 51.19 29.05 -4.07
CA LYS A 569 50.86 30.28 -4.85
C LYS A 569 49.82 30.08 -5.98
N TYR A 570 49.03 31.16 -6.17
CA TYR A 570 48.21 31.60 -7.32
C TYR A 570 46.71 31.23 -7.45
N ARG A 571 45.91 32.15 -6.91
CA ARG A 571 44.59 32.69 -7.33
C ARG A 571 44.13 32.40 -8.77
N HIS A 572 42.84 32.05 -8.95
CA HIS A 572 41.79 32.98 -9.46
C HIS A 572 40.39 32.37 -9.29
N ALA A 573 39.43 33.25 -8.99
CA ALA A 573 38.07 32.99 -8.56
C ALA A 573 37.06 32.90 -9.72
N ARG A 574 35.98 32.14 -9.52
CA ARG A 574 34.63 32.46 -10.01
C ARG A 574 33.58 31.68 -9.20
N GLU A 575 32.87 32.40 -8.34
CA GLU A 575 31.63 31.98 -7.69
C GLU A 575 30.47 31.94 -8.70
N MET A 576 29.57 30.98 -8.56
CA MET A 576 28.13 31.19 -8.82
C MET A 576 27.33 30.63 -7.65
N MET A 577 26.48 31.51 -7.12
CA MET A 577 25.63 31.36 -5.95
C MET A 577 24.53 30.32 -6.12
N LEU A 578 24.30 29.53 -5.08
CA LEU A 578 23.02 28.86 -4.79
C LEU A 578 22.26 29.72 -3.77
N LEU A 579 21.09 30.25 -4.15
CA LEU A 579 20.18 30.97 -3.28
C LEU A 579 19.21 29.98 -2.59
N LEU A 580 19.34 29.84 -1.27
CA LEU A 580 18.31 29.35 -0.35
C LEU A 580 17.63 30.56 0.32
N PRO A 581 16.29 30.56 0.54
CA PRO A 581 15.64 31.62 1.30
C PRO A 581 15.89 31.49 2.81
N THR A 582 16.16 32.62 3.47
CA THR A 582 16.39 32.73 4.91
C THR A 582 15.10 32.91 5.71
N TYR A 583 15.13 32.33 6.91
CA TYR A 583 14.26 32.50 8.07
C TYR A 583 13.89 33.97 8.31
N ARG A 584 12.61 34.25 8.64
CA ARG A 584 12.17 35.53 9.22
C ARG A 584 11.82 35.39 10.69
N ASP A 585 12.36 36.33 11.45
CA ASP A 585 12.27 36.50 12.90
C ASP A 585 10.85 36.72 13.44
N ARG A 586 10.63 36.17 14.64
CA ARG A 586 9.61 36.58 15.61
C ARG A 586 9.95 37.94 16.21
N PRO A 587 8.94 38.68 16.71
CA PRO A 587 9.09 39.46 17.93
C PRO A 587 8.22 38.89 19.06
N SER A 588 8.80 38.75 20.24
CA SER A 588 8.10 38.61 21.52
C SER A 588 8.53 39.76 22.43
N SER A 589 7.56 40.46 23.01
CA SER A 589 7.69 41.04 24.35
C SER A 589 6.30 41.28 24.93
N ALA A 590 6.17 40.85 26.18
CA ALA A 590 4.96 40.81 27.00
C ALA A 590 4.61 42.18 27.60
N MET A 591 3.36 42.36 28.00
CA MET A 591 2.98 42.78 29.37
C MET A 591 1.45 42.66 29.56
N PHE A 592 1.03 41.89 30.57
CA PHE A 592 -0.28 42.02 31.22
C PHE A 592 -0.27 43.24 32.14
N PRO A 593 -1.43 43.86 32.44
CA PRO A 593 -2.08 43.56 33.71
C PRO A 593 -3.60 43.40 33.63
N ALA A 594 -4.15 42.88 34.73
CA ALA A 594 -5.50 42.40 34.94
C ALA A 594 -6.55 43.48 35.30
N ALA A 595 -7.82 43.04 35.26
CA ALA A 595 -9.00 43.46 36.05
C ALA A 595 -9.97 44.53 35.48
N ASN A 596 -11.14 44.03 35.01
CA ASN A 596 -12.55 44.34 35.41
C ASN A 596 -13.11 45.79 35.43
N PRO A 597 -14.44 46.01 35.48
CA PRO A 597 -15.53 45.58 34.57
C PRO A 597 -16.51 46.75 34.22
N GLY A 598 -17.52 46.50 33.37
CA GLY A 598 -18.77 47.30 33.34
C GLY A 598 -19.03 48.14 32.08
N TYR A 599 -19.96 47.68 31.23
CA TYR A 599 -21.35 48.14 31.11
C TYR A 599 -22.04 47.39 29.97
#